data_AF-U1NIB8-F1
#
_entry.id   AF-U1NIB8-F1
#
_cell.length_a   1.000
_cell.length_b   1.000
_cell.length_c   1.000
_cell.angle_alpha   90.00
_cell.angle_beta   90.00
_cell.angle_gamma   90.00
#
_symmetry.space_group_name_H-M   'P 1'
#
loop_
_entity.id
_entity.type
_entity.pdbx_description
1 polymer ?
#
loop_
_entity_poly.entity_id
_entity_poly.type
_entity_poly.pdbx_seq_one_letter_code
_entity_poly.pdbx_strand_id
1 'polypeptide(L)'
;MIAGVAFHHAGLRSDHRIRIESAFRNRDLRVICATPTLAAGVNVPARRVVVRDLKRYTGEKMARLPALEVHQMCGRAGRPHLDPYGEAVLIGDIVNNTDSSSTQVSVNDDRDIRTGSRWRQYIDAGPESIESQLTARDALRTHVLALIVAGFADSNDQILDVLDSTFFAHQSSTADLTAVVDDVVTELIDMGLLTADTSDTALAATSVGQTVSQQYIRPTTGAELVDGIQSIATLPVERTAVLTALEIVCGTPDMHDTYLGNSERADLYRFATSNMDSFVRDMGEIDDFESWLCTIKLARILTAWSNGVTIDEIVETYRVGPGDVESHVERARWLLGAADALTETLGVNIDIFAKGHMQL
;
A
#
# COMPACT_ATOMS: atom_id res chain seq x y z
N MET A 1 -26.65 23.95 16.79
CA MET A 1 -25.18 23.87 16.98
C MET A 1 -24.73 22.55 16.38
N ILE A 2 -24.13 22.57 15.20
CA ILE A 2 -23.46 21.38 14.65
C ILE A 2 -22.24 21.15 15.54
N ALA A 3 -22.09 19.95 16.09
CA ALA A 3 -21.04 19.64 17.07
C ALA A 3 -19.67 20.01 16.47
N GLY A 4 -18.87 20.81 17.17
CA GLY A 4 -17.54 21.28 16.72
C GLY A 4 -16.48 20.17 16.73
N VAL A 5 -16.83 19.00 16.20
CA VAL A 5 -16.07 17.77 16.20
C VAL A 5 -16.12 17.20 14.79
N ALA A 6 -14.97 16.79 14.26
CA ALA A 6 -14.87 16.10 12.97
C ALA A 6 -13.98 14.85 13.08
N PHE A 7 -14.06 13.96 12.11
CA PHE A 7 -13.14 12.85 11.95
C PHE A 7 -12.24 13.06 10.72
N HIS A 8 -11.02 12.52 10.72
CA HIS A 8 -10.05 12.66 9.62
C HIS A 8 -9.32 11.34 9.36
N HIS A 9 -9.42 10.81 8.14
CA HIS A 9 -8.72 9.59 7.72
C HIS A 9 -8.54 9.57 6.20
N ALA A 10 -7.73 8.64 5.70
CA ALA A 10 -7.41 8.51 4.26
C ALA A 10 -8.66 8.28 3.39
N GLY A 11 -9.63 7.49 3.87
CA GLY A 11 -10.89 7.27 3.15
C GLY A 11 -11.80 8.49 2.97
N LEU A 12 -11.49 9.67 3.55
CA LEU A 12 -12.18 10.91 3.19
C LEU A 12 -11.65 11.48 1.88
N ARG A 13 -12.49 12.18 1.10
CA ARG A 13 -12.03 12.94 -0.07
C ARG A 13 -11.01 14.01 0.28
N SER A 14 -10.11 14.33 -0.66
CA SER A 14 -9.06 15.33 -0.44
C SER A 14 -9.60 16.71 -0.04
N ASP A 15 -10.67 17.16 -0.70
CA ASP A 15 -11.32 18.44 -0.40
C ASP A 15 -11.97 18.46 0.99
N HIS A 16 -12.55 17.35 1.43
CA HIS A 16 -13.08 17.20 2.78
C HIS A 16 -11.98 17.29 3.84
N ARG A 17 -10.85 16.62 3.63
CA ARG A 17 -9.68 16.69 4.52
C ARG A 17 -9.18 18.14 4.64
N ILE A 18 -9.00 18.84 3.52
CA ILE A 18 -8.56 20.24 3.48
C ILE A 18 -9.53 21.17 4.24
N ARG A 19 -10.84 20.96 4.08
CA ARG A 19 -11.87 21.75 4.78
C ARG A 19 -11.84 21.52 6.28
N ILE A 20 -11.69 20.27 6.73
CA ILE A 20 -11.60 19.91 8.15
C ILE A 20 -10.35 20.53 8.77
N GLU A 21 -9.20 20.41 8.09
CA GLU A 21 -7.93 21.00 8.54
C GLU A 21 -8.02 22.53 8.66
N SER A 22 -8.62 23.19 7.66
CA SER A 22 -8.81 24.63 7.64
C SER A 22 -9.77 25.09 8.75
N ALA A 23 -10.90 24.40 8.91
CA ALA A 23 -11.89 24.71 9.95
C ALA A 23 -11.30 24.53 11.36
N PHE A 24 -10.43 23.54 11.57
CA PHE A 24 -9.75 23.37 12.86
C PHE A 24 -8.69 24.44 13.10
N ARG A 25 -7.91 24.81 12.08
CA ARG A 25 -6.94 25.93 12.17
C ARG A 25 -7.64 27.25 12.50
N ASN A 26 -8.80 27.49 11.89
CA ASN A 26 -9.64 28.67 12.12
C ASN A 26 -10.43 28.60 13.44
N ARG A 27 -10.37 27.47 14.16
CA ARG A 27 -11.10 27.20 15.43
C ARG A 27 -12.62 27.11 15.29
N ASP A 28 -13.11 26.93 14.07
CA ASP A 28 -14.51 26.56 13.79
C ASP A 28 -14.79 25.14 14.29
N LEU A 29 -13.79 24.25 14.18
CA LEU A 29 -13.76 22.95 14.85
C LEU A 29 -12.95 23.03 16.14
N ARG A 30 -13.46 22.37 17.19
CA ARG A 30 -12.82 22.25 18.50
C ARG A 30 -12.03 20.96 18.66
N VAL A 31 -12.48 19.88 18.00
CA VAL A 31 -11.89 18.54 18.10
C VAL A 31 -11.81 17.90 16.72
N ILE A 32 -10.68 17.24 16.43
CA ILE A 32 -10.56 16.30 15.32
C ILE A 32 -10.18 14.93 15.91
N CYS A 33 -10.90 13.89 15.54
CA CYS A 33 -10.51 12.49 15.76
C CYS A 33 -9.85 11.97 14.47
N ALA A 34 -8.57 11.60 14.51
CA ALA A 34 -7.84 11.22 13.30
C ALA A 34 -7.16 9.86 13.39
N THR A 35 -6.98 9.21 12.25
CA THR A 35 -6.07 8.06 12.12
C THR A 35 -4.62 8.54 11.97
N PRO A 36 -3.60 7.64 12.09
CA PRO A 36 -2.19 8.04 12.09
C PRO A 36 -1.72 8.83 10.87
N THR A 37 -2.42 8.78 9.73
CA THR A 37 -2.04 9.52 8.52
C THR A 37 -1.99 11.04 8.75
N LEU A 38 -2.83 11.58 9.64
CA LEU A 38 -2.76 13.00 10.02
C LEU A 38 -1.48 13.31 10.81
N ALA A 39 -0.92 12.33 11.53
CA ALA A 39 0.23 12.50 12.40
C ALA A 39 1.54 12.78 11.62
N ALA A 40 1.64 12.32 10.37
CA ALA A 40 2.84 12.47 9.54
C ALA A 40 2.72 13.59 8.47
N GLY A 41 1.50 13.91 8.00
CA GLY A 41 1.34 14.63 6.73
C GLY A 41 0.93 16.11 6.78
N VAL A 42 0.41 16.64 7.89
CA VAL A 42 -0.22 17.98 7.88
C VAL A 42 0.18 18.82 9.08
N ASN A 43 0.49 20.12 8.89
CA ASN A 43 0.80 21.03 9.98
C ASN A 43 -0.50 21.57 10.65
N VAL A 44 -1.08 20.78 11.55
CA VAL A 44 -2.27 21.13 12.33
C VAL A 44 -1.97 20.96 13.83
N PRO A 45 -1.28 21.91 14.47
CA PRO A 45 -0.97 21.81 15.89
C PRO A 45 -2.21 22.04 16.75
N ALA A 46 -2.34 21.29 17.83
CA ALA A 46 -3.43 21.39 18.79
C ALA A 46 -2.85 21.65 20.18
N ARG A 47 -3.55 22.40 21.06
CA ARG A 47 -3.05 22.56 22.44
C ARG A 47 -2.89 21.20 23.15
N ARG A 48 -3.84 20.30 22.90
CA ARG A 48 -3.88 18.96 23.49
C ARG A 48 -3.99 17.90 22.40
N VAL A 49 -3.19 16.85 22.52
CA VAL A 49 -3.29 15.62 21.73
C VAL A 49 -3.63 14.46 22.65
N VAL A 50 -4.55 13.59 22.21
CA VAL A 50 -4.93 12.37 22.94
C VAL A 50 -4.66 11.18 22.04
N VAL A 51 -3.69 10.34 22.41
CA VAL A 51 -3.42 9.08 21.74
C VAL A 51 -4.31 8.02 22.35
N ARG A 52 -5.42 7.73 21.67
CA ARG A 52 -6.46 6.82 22.18
C ARG A 52 -6.04 5.36 22.15
N ASP A 53 -5.42 4.92 21.06
CA ASP A 53 -5.03 3.52 20.86
C ASP A 53 -3.51 3.42 20.70
N LEU A 54 -2.88 2.55 21.51
CA LEU A 54 -1.43 2.29 21.50
C LEU A 54 -1.08 0.98 20.80
N LYS A 55 -2.06 0.37 20.14
CA LYS A 55 -1.93 -0.88 19.40
C LYS A 55 -2.66 -0.76 18.08
N ARG A 56 -2.09 -1.35 17.02
CA ARG A 56 -2.72 -1.47 15.70
C ARG A 56 -2.64 -2.91 15.21
N TYR A 57 -3.57 -3.29 14.35
CA TYR A 57 -3.51 -4.55 13.64
C TYR A 57 -2.45 -4.48 12.53
N THR A 58 -1.57 -5.48 12.44
CA THR A 58 -0.47 -5.53 11.46
C THR A 58 -0.77 -6.43 10.26
N GLY A 59 -2.04 -6.81 10.05
CA GLY A 59 -2.41 -7.83 9.07
C GLY A 59 -2.46 -9.24 9.66
N GLU A 60 -1.65 -9.52 10.69
CA GLU A 60 -1.58 -10.82 11.36
C GLU A 60 -2.00 -10.76 12.83
N LYS A 61 -1.58 -9.71 13.55
CA LYS A 61 -1.79 -9.59 14.99
C LYS A 61 -1.93 -8.13 15.42
N MET A 62 -2.50 -7.93 16.60
CA MET A 62 -2.43 -6.65 17.28
C MET A 62 -1.01 -6.44 17.83
N ALA A 63 -0.31 -5.42 17.33
CA ALA A 63 1.01 -5.02 17.79
C ALA A 63 0.96 -3.62 18.42
N ARG A 64 1.93 -3.31 19.29
CA ARG A 64 2.08 -1.96 19.84
C ARG A 64 2.58 -1.00 18.76
N LEU A 65 2.18 0.27 18.87
CA LEU A 65 2.76 1.32 18.03
C LEU A 65 4.23 1.54 18.39
N PRO A 66 5.11 1.82 17.39
CA PRO A 66 6.47 2.27 17.66
C PRO A 66 6.49 3.55 18.50
N ALA A 67 7.47 3.69 19.39
CA ALA A 67 7.66 4.88 20.20
C ALA A 67 7.86 6.13 19.34
N LEU A 68 8.60 6.02 18.22
CA LEU A 68 8.76 7.12 17.28
C LEU A 68 7.41 7.65 16.75
N GLU A 69 6.48 6.76 16.41
CA GLU A 69 5.15 7.15 15.91
C GLU A 69 4.32 7.84 17.01
N VAL A 70 4.37 7.32 18.23
CA VAL A 70 3.72 7.96 19.39
C VAL A 70 4.34 9.34 19.68
N HIS A 71 5.67 9.46 19.58
CA HIS A 71 6.37 10.74 19.75
C HIS A 71 5.97 11.75 18.68
N GLN A 72 5.83 11.33 17.41
CA GLN A 72 5.32 12.19 16.34
C GLN A 72 3.89 12.68 16.60
N MET A 73 3.01 11.82 17.13
CA MET A 73 1.67 12.24 17.55
C MET A 73 1.74 13.25 18.71
N CYS A 74 2.51 12.94 19.75
CA CYS A 74 2.70 13.83 20.90
C CYS A 74 3.30 15.19 20.52
N GLY A 75 4.22 15.23 19.55
CA GLY A 75 4.86 16.45 19.06
C GLY A 75 3.91 17.45 18.40
N ARG A 76 2.66 17.06 18.13
CA ARG A 76 1.59 17.95 17.66
C ARG A 76 0.87 18.70 18.77
N ALA A 77 1.16 18.35 20.03
CA ALA A 77 0.66 19.05 21.19
C ALA A 77 1.44 20.34 21.43
N GLY A 78 0.71 21.45 21.59
CA GLY A 78 1.26 22.79 21.73
C GLY A 78 1.21 23.55 20.41
N ARG A 79 0.62 24.76 20.44
CA ARG A 79 0.60 25.66 19.29
C ARG A 79 1.67 26.74 19.50
N PRO A 80 2.73 26.77 18.68
CA PRO A 80 3.76 27.80 18.77
C PRO A 80 3.15 29.20 18.80
N HIS A 81 3.62 30.04 19.71
CA HIS A 81 3.16 31.42 19.92
C HIS A 81 1.70 31.62 20.36
N LEU A 82 0.92 30.55 20.53
CA LEU A 82 -0.50 30.64 20.93
C LEU A 82 -0.78 30.04 22.30
N ASP A 83 -0.08 28.97 22.69
CA ASP A 83 -0.22 28.33 23.99
C ASP A 83 1.07 28.42 24.81
N PRO A 84 0.98 28.58 26.14
CA PRO A 84 2.16 28.56 27.00
C PRO A 84 2.83 27.18 27.10
N TYR A 85 2.07 26.11 26.82
CA TYR A 85 2.55 24.73 26.81
C TYR A 85 1.56 23.83 26.03
N GLY A 86 2.02 22.66 25.60
CA GLY A 86 1.21 21.60 24.99
C GLY A 86 0.99 20.43 25.94
N GLU A 87 -0.12 19.70 25.78
CA GLU A 87 -0.41 18.50 26.58
C GLU A 87 -0.63 17.28 25.67
N ALA A 88 0.17 16.23 25.86
CA ALA A 88 -0.06 14.95 25.21
C ALA A 88 -0.56 13.93 26.25
N VAL A 89 -1.65 13.23 25.95
CA VAL A 89 -2.27 12.25 26.85
C VAL A 89 -2.30 10.89 26.15
N LEU A 90 -1.67 9.89 26.74
CA LEU A 90 -1.72 8.51 26.28
C LEU A 90 -2.80 7.76 27.05
N ILE A 91 -3.77 7.18 26.34
CA ILE A 91 -4.84 6.38 26.96
C ILE A 91 -4.35 4.94 27.12
N GLY A 92 -4.44 4.42 28.35
CA GLY A 92 -4.12 3.04 28.66
C GLY A 92 -5.17 2.05 28.16
N ASP A 93 -4.82 0.75 28.14
CA ASP A 93 -5.79 -0.33 27.82
C ASP A 93 -7.04 -0.19 28.70
N ILE A 94 -8.20 -0.09 28.07
CA ILE A 94 -9.50 -0.17 28.75
C ILE A 94 -9.70 -1.63 29.13
N VAL A 95 -9.50 -1.96 30.42
CA VAL A 95 -9.83 -3.28 30.94
C VAL A 95 -11.35 -3.33 31.13
N ASN A 96 -12.06 -3.98 30.22
CA ASN A 96 -13.46 -4.29 30.42
C ASN A 96 -13.56 -5.33 31.54
N ASN A 97 -14.21 -4.97 32.63
CA ASN A 97 -14.32 -5.78 33.85
C ASN A 97 -15.32 -6.96 33.69
N THR A 98 -15.42 -7.54 32.48
CA THR A 98 -16.37 -8.60 32.14
C THR A 98 -15.81 -10.01 32.29
N ASP A 99 -14.49 -10.17 32.37
CA ASP A 99 -13.85 -11.46 32.69
C ASP A 99 -13.67 -11.61 34.21
N SER A 100 -14.80 -11.64 34.91
CA SER A 100 -14.89 -11.97 36.33
C SER A 100 -14.67 -13.47 36.59
N SER A 101 -13.54 -14.03 36.13
CA SER A 101 -13.20 -15.44 36.39
C SER A 101 -11.69 -15.70 36.55
N SER A 102 -10.91 -14.69 36.90
CA SER A 102 -9.58 -14.92 37.47
C SER A 102 -9.34 -14.06 38.70
N THR A 103 -9.14 -14.76 39.82
CA THR A 103 -8.47 -14.41 41.07
C THR A 103 -8.34 -12.93 41.43
N GLN A 104 -8.91 -12.55 42.58
CA GLN A 104 -8.69 -11.29 43.29
C GLN A 104 -7.20 -11.03 43.54
N VAL A 105 -6.48 -10.52 42.54
CA VAL A 105 -5.26 -9.73 42.70
C VAL A 105 -5.69 -8.28 42.59
N SER A 106 -5.21 -7.44 43.50
CA SER A 106 -5.58 -6.03 43.62
C SER A 106 -5.52 -5.31 42.27
N VAL A 107 -6.69 -4.98 41.70
CA VAL A 107 -6.88 -4.30 40.41
C VAL A 107 -6.13 -2.95 40.32
N ASN A 108 -5.63 -2.43 41.45
CA ASN A 108 -4.83 -1.21 41.51
C ASN A 108 -3.34 -1.45 41.22
N ASP A 109 -2.76 -2.55 41.71
CA ASP A 109 -1.33 -2.84 41.57
C ASP A 109 -0.98 -3.16 40.10
N ASP A 110 -1.82 -3.96 39.43
CA ASP A 110 -1.65 -4.30 38.00
C ASP A 110 -1.83 -3.08 37.08
N ARG A 111 -2.68 -2.13 37.47
CA ARG A 111 -2.87 -0.87 36.72
C ARG A 111 -1.65 0.02 36.82
N ASP A 112 -1.04 0.13 37.99
CA ASP A 112 0.17 0.91 38.21
C ASP A 112 1.37 0.29 37.50
N ILE A 113 1.51 -1.04 37.51
CA ILE A 113 2.57 -1.75 36.78
C ILE A 113 2.45 -1.57 35.26
N ARG A 114 1.24 -1.71 34.69
CA ARG A 114 0.99 -1.51 33.24
C ARG A 114 1.20 -0.05 32.84
N THR A 115 0.78 0.89 33.66
CA THR A 115 0.99 2.32 33.43
C THR A 115 2.48 2.67 33.49
N GLY A 116 3.20 2.17 34.49
CA GLY A 116 4.65 2.35 34.62
C GLY A 116 5.47 1.65 33.51
N SER A 117 5.00 0.52 32.97
CA SER A 117 5.62 -0.10 31.80
C SER A 117 5.45 0.73 30.52
N ARG A 118 4.27 1.35 30.32
CA ARG A 118 4.02 2.23 29.16
C ARG A 118 4.77 3.54 29.27
N TRP A 119 4.82 4.12 30.46
CA TRP A 119 5.60 5.32 30.74
C TRP A 119 7.07 5.08 30.38
N ARG A 120 7.64 3.95 30.82
CA ARG A 120 8.99 3.56 30.43
C ARG A 120 9.17 3.39 28.93
N GLN A 121 8.21 2.78 28.23
CA GLN A 121 8.31 2.53 26.79
C GLN A 121 8.18 3.80 25.93
N TYR A 122 7.28 4.72 26.28
CA TYR A 122 6.94 5.86 25.41
C TYR A 122 7.44 7.20 25.92
N ILE A 123 7.81 7.33 27.19
CA ILE A 123 8.28 8.59 27.78
C ILE A 123 9.75 8.49 28.18
N ASP A 124 10.14 7.45 28.92
CA ASP A 124 11.53 7.31 29.38
C ASP A 124 12.45 6.77 28.28
N ALA A 125 11.96 5.84 27.46
CA ALA A 125 12.70 5.32 26.32
C ALA A 125 12.66 6.32 25.15
N GLY A 126 13.82 6.51 24.52
CA GLY A 126 13.92 7.21 23.24
C GLY A 126 13.25 6.42 22.11
N PRO A 127 13.13 7.02 20.91
CA PRO A 127 12.60 6.33 19.74
C PRO A 127 13.46 5.11 19.38
N GLU A 128 12.85 4.11 18.77
CA GLU A 128 13.57 2.96 18.23
C GLU A 128 14.60 3.39 17.18
N SER A 129 15.67 2.61 17.05
CA SER A 129 16.66 2.79 15.98
C SER A 129 15.98 2.64 14.61
N ILE A 130 16.36 3.51 13.68
CA ILE A 130 15.94 3.39 12.28
C ILE A 130 16.69 2.20 11.68
N GLU A 131 15.99 1.29 11.03
CA GLU A 131 16.57 0.12 10.35
C GLU A 131 16.33 0.21 8.84
N SER A 132 17.38 -0.02 8.04
CA SER A 132 17.27 -0.09 6.59
C SER A 132 16.32 -1.22 6.17
N GLN A 133 15.44 -0.93 5.21
CA GLN A 133 14.51 -1.90 4.62
C GLN A 133 14.98 -2.40 3.25
N LEU A 134 16.23 -2.08 2.86
CA LEU A 134 16.76 -2.40 1.53
C LEU A 134 16.71 -3.89 1.21
N THR A 135 16.86 -4.76 2.21
CA THR A 135 16.86 -6.23 2.04
C THR A 135 15.47 -6.82 1.78
N ALA A 136 14.41 -6.02 1.81
CA ALA A 136 13.11 -6.48 1.35
C ALA A 136 13.23 -6.91 -0.12
N ARG A 137 12.84 -8.16 -0.43
CA ARG A 137 13.07 -8.78 -1.75
C ARG A 137 12.48 -7.94 -2.90
N ASP A 138 11.31 -7.35 -2.70
CA ASP A 138 10.67 -6.46 -3.69
C ASP A 138 11.42 -5.16 -3.91
N ALA A 139 12.01 -4.59 -2.85
CA ALA A 139 12.85 -3.40 -2.96
C ALA A 139 14.14 -3.72 -3.72
N LEU A 140 14.80 -4.84 -3.40
CA LEU A 140 16.01 -5.28 -4.10
C LEU A 140 15.76 -5.50 -5.60
N ARG A 141 14.71 -6.25 -5.98
CA ARG A 141 14.36 -6.45 -7.40
C ARG A 141 14.22 -5.12 -8.14
N THR A 142 13.49 -4.18 -7.54
CA THR A 142 13.24 -2.86 -8.13
C THR A 142 14.53 -2.07 -8.30
N HIS A 143 15.39 -2.05 -7.27
CA HIS A 143 16.64 -1.30 -7.30
C HIS A 143 17.68 -1.95 -8.23
N VAL A 144 17.83 -3.27 -8.22
CA VAL A 144 18.75 -4.00 -9.11
C VAL A 144 18.38 -3.75 -10.58
N LEU A 145 17.11 -3.90 -10.94
CA LEU A 145 16.65 -3.58 -12.30
C LEU A 145 16.95 -2.13 -12.67
N ALA A 146 16.65 -1.18 -11.78
CA ALA A 146 16.88 0.24 -12.03
C ALA A 146 18.38 0.59 -12.19
N LEU A 147 19.28 -0.05 -11.43
CA LEU A 147 20.72 0.16 -11.57
C LEU A 147 21.23 -0.26 -12.94
N ILE A 148 20.76 -1.40 -13.46
CA ILE A 148 21.14 -1.89 -14.79
C ILE A 148 20.54 -1.01 -15.88
N VAL A 149 19.25 -0.65 -15.79
CA VAL A 149 18.58 0.23 -16.77
C VAL A 149 19.22 1.62 -16.82
N ALA A 150 19.63 2.16 -15.67
CA ALA A 150 20.31 3.45 -15.59
C ALA A 150 21.78 3.40 -16.01
N GLY A 151 22.35 2.20 -16.24
CA GLY A 151 23.75 2.01 -16.59
C GLY A 151 24.72 2.28 -15.45
N PHE A 152 24.28 2.14 -14.20
CA PHE A 152 25.14 2.21 -13.02
C PHE A 152 25.85 0.89 -12.72
N ALA A 153 25.28 -0.23 -13.18
CA ALA A 153 25.87 -1.55 -13.03
C ALA A 153 25.57 -2.43 -14.26
N ASP A 154 26.54 -3.23 -14.67
CA ASP A 154 26.38 -4.27 -15.69
C ASP A 154 26.84 -5.66 -15.22
N SER A 155 27.08 -5.85 -13.92
CA SER A 155 27.46 -7.14 -13.33
C SER A 155 27.06 -7.22 -11.86
N ASN A 156 27.06 -8.44 -11.29
CA ASN A 156 26.77 -8.64 -9.87
C ASN A 156 27.76 -7.90 -8.98
N ASP A 157 29.04 -7.88 -9.35
CA ASP A 157 30.09 -7.15 -8.61
C ASP A 157 29.79 -5.65 -8.56
N GLN A 158 29.42 -5.04 -9.69
CA GLN A 158 29.08 -3.60 -9.72
C GLN A 158 27.77 -3.30 -8.98
N ILE A 159 26.80 -4.22 -8.99
CA ILE A 159 25.59 -4.09 -8.17
C ILE A 159 25.98 -4.06 -6.69
N LEU A 160 26.83 -4.99 -6.25
CA LEU A 160 27.30 -5.06 -4.86
C LEU A 160 28.09 -3.81 -4.46
N ASP A 161 28.97 -3.30 -5.32
CA ASP A 161 29.72 -2.05 -5.09
C ASP A 161 28.79 -0.86 -4.79
N VAL A 162 27.68 -0.76 -5.51
CA VAL A 162 26.66 0.28 -5.26
C VAL A 162 25.93 0.02 -3.95
N LEU A 163 25.54 -1.23 -3.68
CA LEU A 163 24.83 -1.61 -2.45
C LEU A 163 25.70 -1.41 -1.19
N ASP A 164 27.01 -1.55 -1.29
CA ASP A 164 27.99 -1.29 -0.21
C ASP A 164 28.06 0.18 0.21
N SER A 165 27.59 1.09 -0.65
CA SER A 165 27.50 2.52 -0.34
C SER A 165 26.15 2.93 0.26
N THR A 166 25.27 1.97 0.60
CA THR A 166 23.93 2.25 1.11
C THR A 166 23.87 2.33 2.64
N PHE A 167 22.77 2.89 3.17
CA PHE A 167 22.50 2.88 4.60
C PHE A 167 22.42 1.46 5.19
N PHE A 168 22.00 0.47 4.39
CA PHE A 168 22.02 -0.93 4.82
C PHE A 168 23.45 -1.41 5.11
N ALA A 169 24.37 -1.22 4.16
CA ALA A 169 25.76 -1.61 4.33
C ALA A 169 26.44 -0.87 5.49
N HIS A 170 26.09 0.40 5.70
CA HIS A 170 26.56 1.16 6.87
C HIS A 170 26.11 0.57 8.21
N GLN A 171 24.87 0.06 8.29
CA GLN A 171 24.34 -0.56 9.52
C GLN A 171 24.80 -2.01 9.71
N SER A 172 25.01 -2.73 8.61
CA SER A 172 25.29 -4.15 8.58
C SER A 172 26.61 -4.43 7.89
N SER A 173 27.71 -3.91 8.44
CA SER A 173 29.05 -3.96 7.82
C SER A 173 29.63 -5.37 7.62
N THR A 174 28.95 -6.41 8.08
CA THR A 174 29.33 -7.82 7.90
C THR A 174 28.29 -8.62 7.12
N ALA A 175 27.20 -7.99 6.66
CA ALA A 175 26.19 -8.67 5.89
C ALA A 175 26.68 -8.86 4.45
N ASP A 176 26.76 -10.11 4.03
CA ASP A 176 27.06 -10.47 2.65
C ASP A 176 25.77 -10.50 1.84
N LEU A 177 25.66 -9.63 0.85
CA LEU A 177 24.51 -9.56 -0.05
C LEU A 177 24.69 -10.40 -1.32
N THR A 178 25.84 -11.04 -1.53
CA THR A 178 26.18 -11.75 -2.78
C THR A 178 25.08 -12.75 -3.16
N ALA A 179 24.75 -13.69 -2.26
CA ALA A 179 23.73 -14.70 -2.53
C ALA A 179 22.33 -14.10 -2.77
N VAL A 180 21.99 -13.00 -2.08
CA VAL A 180 20.69 -12.34 -2.24
C VAL A 180 20.61 -11.60 -3.57
N VAL A 181 21.70 -10.96 -4.01
CA VAL A 181 21.81 -10.32 -5.32
C VAL A 181 21.76 -11.36 -6.43
N ASP A 182 22.49 -12.47 -6.29
CA ASP A 182 22.48 -13.57 -7.26
C ASP A 182 21.06 -14.13 -7.46
N ASP A 183 20.34 -14.38 -6.35
CA ASP A 183 18.94 -14.81 -6.37
C ASP A 183 18.05 -13.79 -7.09
N VAL A 184 18.18 -12.50 -6.75
CA VAL A 184 17.36 -11.42 -7.35
C VAL A 184 17.64 -11.27 -8.84
N VAL A 185 18.90 -11.33 -9.25
CA VAL A 185 19.29 -11.27 -10.68
C VAL A 185 18.70 -12.47 -11.43
N THR A 186 18.78 -13.67 -10.85
CA THR A 186 18.18 -14.88 -11.44
C THR A 186 16.67 -14.71 -11.61
N GLU A 187 15.98 -14.21 -10.58
CA GLU A 187 14.53 -13.93 -10.67
C GLU A 187 14.19 -12.91 -11.75
N LEU A 188 14.97 -11.83 -11.88
CA LEU A 188 14.74 -10.81 -12.91
C LEU A 188 15.00 -11.36 -14.33
N ILE A 189 15.93 -12.31 -14.48
CA ILE A 189 16.15 -13.04 -15.73
C ILE A 189 14.97 -13.97 -16.02
N ASP A 190 14.50 -14.73 -15.02
CA ASP A 190 13.35 -15.63 -15.15
C ASP A 190 12.07 -14.87 -15.51
N MET A 191 11.90 -13.65 -14.99
CA MET A 191 10.82 -12.72 -15.35
C MET A 191 11.01 -12.09 -16.76
N GLY A 192 12.11 -12.37 -17.45
CA GLY A 192 12.41 -11.80 -18.78
C GLY A 192 12.76 -10.31 -18.77
N LEU A 193 13.13 -9.75 -17.61
CA LEU A 193 13.45 -8.32 -17.43
C LEU A 193 14.94 -8.04 -17.62
N LEU A 194 15.78 -9.03 -17.31
CA LEU A 194 17.22 -9.00 -17.54
C LEU A 194 17.65 -10.14 -18.45
N THR A 195 18.82 -9.97 -19.06
CA THR A 195 19.55 -11.02 -19.76
C THR A 195 21.00 -11.02 -19.29
N ALA A 196 21.60 -12.20 -19.19
CA ALA A 196 23.02 -12.36 -18.96
C ALA A 196 23.70 -12.82 -20.25
N ASP A 197 24.79 -12.15 -20.65
CA ASP A 197 25.64 -12.68 -21.71
C ASP A 197 26.40 -13.90 -21.18
N THR A 198 26.16 -15.05 -21.82
CA THR A 198 26.79 -16.35 -21.48
C THR A 198 28.32 -16.33 -21.52
N SER A 199 28.94 -15.32 -22.13
CA SER A 199 30.38 -15.25 -22.35
C SER A 199 31.13 -14.28 -21.43
N ASP A 200 30.46 -13.26 -20.88
CA ASP A 200 31.15 -12.14 -20.21
C ASP A 200 30.55 -11.75 -18.85
N THR A 201 29.61 -12.53 -18.31
CA THR A 201 28.90 -12.23 -17.04
C THR A 201 28.16 -10.88 -17.00
N ALA A 202 28.12 -10.19 -18.14
CA ALA A 202 27.50 -8.89 -18.28
C ALA A 202 25.97 -9.03 -18.29
N LEU A 203 25.32 -8.23 -17.47
CA LEU A 203 23.89 -8.09 -17.36
C LEU A 203 23.41 -6.91 -18.22
N ALA A 204 22.31 -7.13 -18.93
CA ALA A 204 21.62 -6.09 -19.68
C ALA A 204 20.11 -6.19 -19.44
N ALA A 205 19.43 -5.04 -19.38
CA ALA A 205 17.98 -5.00 -19.33
C ALA A 205 17.37 -5.30 -20.71
N THR A 206 16.33 -6.13 -20.73
CA THR A 206 15.52 -6.35 -21.94
C THR A 206 14.71 -5.09 -22.27
N SER A 207 14.11 -5.03 -23.46
CA SER A 207 13.16 -3.95 -23.77
C SER A 207 12.00 -3.90 -22.77
N VAL A 208 11.50 -5.07 -22.36
CA VAL A 208 10.49 -5.21 -21.30
C VAL A 208 11.00 -4.68 -19.97
N GLY A 209 12.21 -5.08 -19.55
CA GLY A 209 12.83 -4.60 -18.31
C GLY A 209 13.03 -3.08 -18.27
N GLN A 210 13.43 -2.48 -19.40
CA GLN A 210 13.52 -1.03 -19.56
C GLN A 210 12.15 -0.37 -19.38
N THR A 211 11.10 -0.88 -20.04
CA THR A 211 9.75 -0.35 -19.90
C THR A 211 9.23 -0.48 -18.46
N VAL A 212 9.39 -1.63 -17.82
CA VAL A 212 9.01 -1.85 -16.41
C VAL A 212 9.66 -0.82 -15.49
N SER A 213 10.97 -0.61 -15.63
CA SER A 213 11.71 0.38 -14.84
C SER A 213 11.24 1.82 -15.10
N GLN A 214 11.02 2.19 -16.37
CA GLN A 214 10.59 3.54 -16.76
C GLN A 214 9.16 3.86 -16.34
N GLN A 215 8.27 2.86 -16.33
CA GLN A 215 6.90 2.99 -15.82
C GLN A 215 6.82 3.01 -14.29
N TYR A 216 7.96 2.78 -13.62
CA TYR A 216 8.09 2.80 -12.16
C TYR A 216 7.23 1.75 -11.44
N ILE A 217 6.91 0.65 -12.13
CA ILE A 217 6.16 -0.48 -11.57
C ILE A 217 7.12 -1.52 -10.99
N ARG A 218 6.64 -2.31 -10.02
CA ARG A 218 7.43 -3.43 -9.47
C ARG A 218 7.77 -4.45 -10.57
N PRO A 219 8.95 -5.09 -10.52
CA PRO A 219 9.30 -6.16 -11.45
C PRO A 219 8.27 -7.30 -11.51
N THR A 220 7.72 -7.70 -10.36
CA THR A 220 6.65 -8.72 -10.28
C THR A 220 5.35 -8.26 -10.95
N THR A 221 4.96 -6.99 -10.75
CA THR A 221 3.84 -6.37 -11.49
C THR A 221 4.12 -6.38 -12.99
N GLY A 222 5.33 -6.01 -13.42
CA GLY A 222 5.73 -6.06 -14.82
C GLY A 222 5.59 -7.46 -15.43
N ALA A 223 6.08 -8.49 -14.74
CA ALA A 223 5.95 -9.88 -15.17
C ALA A 223 4.47 -10.32 -15.28
N GLU A 224 3.66 -10.05 -14.25
CA GLU A 224 2.22 -10.39 -14.28
C GLU A 224 1.46 -9.65 -15.39
N LEU A 225 1.82 -8.40 -15.68
CA LEU A 225 1.25 -7.66 -16.81
C LEU A 225 1.64 -8.29 -18.14
N VAL A 226 2.90 -8.70 -18.32
CA VAL A 226 3.37 -9.38 -19.55
C VAL A 226 2.59 -10.69 -19.75
N ASP A 227 2.45 -11.51 -18.71
CA ASP A 227 1.67 -12.75 -18.77
C ASP A 227 0.19 -12.48 -19.11
N GLY A 228 -0.40 -11.45 -18.49
CA GLY A 228 -1.76 -11.02 -18.77
C GLY A 228 -1.96 -10.53 -20.21
N ILE A 229 -1.04 -9.72 -20.74
CA ILE A 229 -1.05 -9.22 -22.12
C ILE A 229 -0.96 -10.39 -23.11
N GLN A 230 -0.03 -11.31 -22.89
CA GLN A 230 0.14 -12.49 -23.74
C GLN A 230 -1.11 -13.38 -23.70
N SER A 231 -1.70 -13.57 -22.53
CA SER A 231 -2.94 -14.34 -22.37
C SER A 231 -4.09 -13.69 -23.13
N ILE A 232 -4.28 -12.37 -23.01
CA ILE A 232 -5.31 -11.62 -23.75
C ILE A 232 -5.09 -11.74 -25.26
N ALA A 233 -3.84 -11.75 -25.73
CA ALA A 233 -3.52 -11.89 -27.15
C ALA A 233 -4.03 -13.21 -27.77
N THR A 234 -4.27 -14.23 -26.94
CA THR A 234 -4.81 -15.52 -27.37
C THR A 234 -6.35 -15.59 -27.35
N LEU A 235 -7.01 -14.61 -26.72
CA LEU A 235 -8.47 -14.59 -26.59
C LEU A 235 -9.15 -14.06 -27.87
N PRO A 236 -10.36 -14.55 -28.21
CA PRO A 236 -11.18 -13.94 -29.24
C PRO A 236 -11.50 -12.48 -28.91
N VAL A 237 -11.42 -11.59 -29.91
CA VAL A 237 -11.66 -10.14 -29.72
C VAL A 237 -13.03 -9.87 -29.11
N GLU A 238 -14.03 -10.69 -29.42
CA GLU A 238 -15.40 -10.58 -28.91
C GLU A 238 -15.49 -10.85 -27.40
N ARG A 239 -14.51 -11.53 -26.81
CA ARG A 239 -14.40 -11.79 -25.37
C ARG A 239 -13.57 -10.75 -24.62
N THR A 240 -12.86 -9.88 -25.33
CA THR A 240 -11.99 -8.86 -24.72
C THR A 240 -12.75 -7.58 -24.43
N ALA A 241 -12.74 -7.15 -23.18
CA ALA A 241 -13.38 -5.92 -22.73
C ALA A 241 -12.44 -5.13 -21.80
N VAL A 242 -12.81 -3.88 -21.49
CA VAL A 242 -12.08 -3.10 -20.46
C VAL A 242 -12.11 -3.83 -19.10
N LEU A 243 -13.17 -4.59 -18.81
CA LEU A 243 -13.22 -5.45 -17.62
C LEU A 243 -12.09 -6.50 -17.59
N THR A 244 -11.70 -7.05 -18.75
CA THR A 244 -10.57 -7.99 -18.89
C THR A 244 -9.25 -7.31 -18.53
N ALA A 245 -9.03 -6.09 -19.05
CA ALA A 245 -7.85 -5.30 -18.69
C ALA A 245 -7.83 -4.97 -17.20
N LEU A 246 -8.99 -4.61 -16.63
CA LEU A 246 -9.15 -4.29 -15.22
C LEU A 246 -8.89 -5.49 -14.31
N GLU A 247 -9.28 -6.71 -14.69
CA GLU A 247 -8.92 -7.93 -13.95
C GLU A 247 -7.40 -8.07 -13.81
N ILE A 248 -6.67 -7.92 -14.92
CA ILE A 248 -5.21 -8.06 -14.94
C ILE A 248 -4.57 -6.99 -14.06
N VAL A 249 -4.80 -5.69 -14.32
CA VAL A 249 -4.13 -4.62 -13.58
C VAL A 249 -4.51 -4.62 -12.10
N CYS A 250 -5.77 -4.94 -11.76
CA CYS A 250 -6.20 -4.97 -10.37
C CYS A 250 -5.63 -6.14 -9.58
N GLY A 251 -5.22 -7.20 -10.28
CA GLY A 251 -4.58 -8.38 -9.68
C GLY A 251 -3.11 -8.18 -9.34
N THR A 252 -2.48 -7.12 -9.87
CA THR A 252 -1.05 -6.91 -9.72
C THR A 252 -0.65 -6.44 -8.31
N PRO A 253 0.59 -6.73 -7.87
CA PRO A 253 1.17 -6.24 -6.62
C PRO A 253 0.96 -4.74 -6.38
N ASP A 254 1.03 -3.91 -7.42
CA ASP A 254 0.90 -2.45 -7.37
C ASP A 254 -0.50 -1.88 -7.17
N MET A 255 -1.55 -2.71 -7.30
CA MET A 255 -2.91 -2.25 -7.02
C MET A 255 -3.28 -2.36 -5.53
N HIS A 256 -2.76 -3.37 -4.85
CA HIS A 256 -3.25 -3.91 -3.57
C HIS A 256 -3.73 -2.83 -2.60
N ASP A 257 -5.05 -2.81 -2.29
CA ASP A 257 -5.64 -2.03 -1.20
C ASP A 257 -7.17 -2.26 -1.01
N THR A 258 -7.67 -3.49 -1.18
CA THR A 258 -9.08 -3.76 -0.83
C THR A 258 -9.21 -4.95 0.11
N TYR A 259 -10.29 -4.94 0.89
CA TYR A 259 -10.73 -6.06 1.70
C TYR A 259 -12.10 -6.54 1.24
N LEU A 260 -12.40 -7.78 1.57
CA LEU A 260 -13.65 -8.43 1.24
C LEU A 260 -14.51 -8.61 2.49
N GLY A 261 -15.66 -7.93 2.55
CA GLY A 261 -16.62 -8.12 3.63
C GLY A 261 -17.39 -9.44 3.48
N ASN A 262 -17.71 -10.10 4.60
CA ASN A 262 -18.52 -11.34 4.62
C ASN A 262 -19.82 -11.22 3.81
N SER A 263 -20.49 -10.07 3.88
CA SER A 263 -21.76 -9.82 3.19
C SER A 263 -21.62 -9.60 1.68
N GLU A 264 -20.41 -9.29 1.20
CA GLU A 264 -20.15 -8.95 -0.21
C GLU A 264 -19.69 -10.17 -1.00
N ARG A 265 -19.15 -11.20 -0.32
CA ARG A 265 -18.59 -12.41 -0.96
C ARG A 265 -19.55 -13.06 -1.94
N ALA A 266 -20.80 -13.30 -1.52
CA ALA A 266 -21.78 -13.98 -2.35
C ALA A 266 -22.23 -13.14 -3.57
N ASP A 267 -22.16 -11.82 -3.48
CA ASP A 267 -22.47 -10.94 -4.60
C ASP A 267 -21.32 -10.89 -5.60
N LEU A 268 -20.09 -10.76 -5.11
CA LEU A 268 -18.90 -10.77 -5.95
C LEU A 268 -18.67 -12.12 -6.62
N TYR A 269 -18.93 -13.23 -5.94
CA TYR A 269 -18.93 -14.56 -6.55
C TYR A 269 -19.92 -14.66 -7.71
N ARG A 270 -21.18 -14.23 -7.52
CA ARG A 270 -22.20 -14.24 -8.58
C ARG A 270 -21.82 -13.35 -9.75
N PHE A 271 -21.28 -12.17 -9.47
CA PHE A 271 -20.76 -11.28 -10.50
C PHE A 271 -19.63 -11.94 -11.28
N ALA A 272 -18.66 -12.53 -10.58
CA ALA A 272 -17.53 -13.20 -11.18
C ALA A 272 -17.98 -14.35 -12.11
N THR A 273 -18.83 -15.26 -11.62
CA THR A 273 -19.38 -16.35 -12.43
C THR A 273 -20.16 -15.85 -13.65
N SER A 274 -20.91 -14.76 -13.52
CA SER A 274 -21.72 -14.21 -14.64
C SER A 274 -20.87 -13.53 -15.71
N ASN A 275 -19.63 -13.14 -15.38
CA ASN A 275 -18.72 -12.44 -16.29
C ASN A 275 -17.47 -13.28 -16.62
N MET A 276 -17.50 -14.58 -16.38
CA MET A 276 -16.35 -15.48 -16.58
C MET A 276 -15.78 -15.40 -17.99
N ASP A 277 -16.65 -15.22 -18.99
CA ASP A 277 -16.22 -15.11 -20.39
C ASP A 277 -15.36 -13.87 -20.66
N SER A 278 -15.42 -12.84 -19.81
CA SER A 278 -14.61 -11.63 -19.91
C SER A 278 -13.30 -11.69 -19.12
N PHE A 279 -13.07 -12.74 -18.33
CA PHE A 279 -11.86 -12.89 -17.53
C PHE A 279 -10.83 -13.79 -18.20
N VAL A 280 -9.56 -13.52 -17.90
CA VAL A 280 -8.40 -14.28 -18.36
C VAL A 280 -8.20 -15.52 -17.51
N ARG A 281 -8.34 -15.39 -16.17
CA ARG A 281 -8.12 -16.51 -15.24
C ARG A 281 -9.39 -17.33 -15.10
N ASP A 282 -9.26 -18.66 -15.18
CA ASP A 282 -10.35 -19.58 -14.87
C ASP A 282 -10.46 -19.78 -13.35
N MET A 283 -11.69 -19.88 -12.82
CA MET A 283 -11.91 -20.10 -11.38
C MET A 283 -11.21 -21.34 -10.82
N GLY A 284 -11.02 -22.39 -11.63
CA GLY A 284 -10.37 -23.63 -11.23
C GLY A 284 -8.86 -23.52 -11.07
N GLU A 285 -8.24 -22.46 -11.58
CA GLU A 285 -6.79 -22.24 -11.58
C GLU A 285 -6.35 -21.24 -10.49
N ILE A 286 -7.29 -20.78 -9.66
CA ILE A 286 -7.03 -19.75 -8.65
C ILE A 286 -6.64 -20.41 -7.33
N ASP A 287 -5.38 -20.23 -6.94
CA ASP A 287 -4.86 -20.70 -5.65
C ASP A 287 -5.43 -19.90 -4.46
N ASP A 288 -5.41 -18.56 -4.55
CA ASP A 288 -5.97 -17.67 -3.54
C ASP A 288 -7.27 -17.01 -4.04
N PHE A 289 -8.37 -17.72 -3.79
CA PHE A 289 -9.69 -17.29 -4.25
C PHE A 289 -10.19 -16.01 -3.58
N GLU A 290 -9.81 -15.75 -2.33
CA GLU A 290 -10.24 -14.54 -1.63
C GLU A 290 -9.51 -13.31 -2.16
N SER A 291 -8.20 -13.43 -2.41
CA SER A 291 -7.42 -12.39 -3.07
C SER A 291 -7.93 -12.09 -4.48
N TRP A 292 -8.26 -13.13 -5.26
CA TRP A 292 -8.86 -12.91 -6.58
C TRP A 292 -10.24 -12.23 -6.50
N LEU A 293 -11.10 -12.57 -5.53
CA LEU A 293 -12.37 -11.84 -5.36
C LEU A 293 -12.16 -10.36 -4.98
N CYS A 294 -11.08 -10.02 -4.27
CA CYS A 294 -10.66 -8.63 -4.05
C CYS A 294 -10.30 -7.94 -5.37
N THR A 295 -9.55 -8.60 -6.26
CA THR A 295 -9.28 -8.12 -7.63
C THR A 295 -10.57 -7.85 -8.40
N ILE A 296 -11.51 -8.79 -8.38
CA ILE A 296 -12.81 -8.64 -9.05
C ILE A 296 -13.63 -7.50 -8.46
N LYS A 297 -13.58 -7.30 -7.13
CA LYS A 297 -14.22 -6.15 -6.46
C LYS A 297 -13.68 -4.84 -7.02
N LEU A 298 -12.37 -4.68 -7.12
CA LEU A 298 -11.74 -3.47 -7.66
C LEU A 298 -12.10 -3.26 -9.13
N ALA A 299 -11.99 -4.29 -9.97
CA ALA A 299 -12.36 -4.22 -11.37
C ALA A 299 -13.82 -3.79 -11.56
N ARG A 300 -14.73 -4.29 -10.71
CA ARG A 300 -16.14 -3.90 -10.72
C ARG A 300 -16.38 -2.47 -10.25
N ILE A 301 -15.68 -2.01 -9.21
CA ILE A 301 -15.74 -0.61 -8.75
C ILE A 301 -15.29 0.34 -9.87
N LEU A 302 -14.16 0.04 -10.51
CA LEU A 302 -13.60 0.85 -11.59
C LEU A 302 -14.49 0.85 -12.84
N THR A 303 -15.15 -0.27 -13.13
CA THR A 303 -16.15 -0.36 -14.20
C THR A 303 -17.39 0.48 -13.88
N ALA A 304 -17.84 0.51 -12.61
CA ALA A 304 -18.94 1.40 -12.23
C ALA A 304 -18.55 2.87 -12.38
N TRP A 305 -17.34 3.22 -11.94
CA TRP A 305 -16.78 4.57 -12.10
C TRP A 305 -16.70 5.01 -13.56
N SER A 306 -16.15 4.19 -14.45
CA SER A 306 -16.01 4.51 -15.88
C SER A 306 -17.36 4.68 -16.59
N ASN A 307 -18.41 4.02 -16.10
CA ASN A 307 -19.78 4.17 -16.59
C ASN A 307 -20.52 5.40 -16.02
N GLY A 308 -19.83 6.24 -15.23
CA GLY A 308 -20.38 7.48 -14.68
C GLY A 308 -21.26 7.30 -13.44
N VAL A 309 -21.18 6.14 -12.76
CA VAL A 309 -21.82 5.96 -11.46
C VAL A 309 -21.20 6.94 -10.47
N THR A 310 -22.03 7.58 -9.65
CA THR A 310 -21.54 8.62 -8.74
C THR A 310 -20.69 8.01 -7.62
N ILE A 311 -19.75 8.81 -7.09
CA ILE A 311 -18.90 8.35 -5.98
C ILE A 311 -19.72 7.91 -4.75
N ASP A 312 -20.82 8.61 -4.46
CA ASP A 312 -21.69 8.30 -3.33
C ASP A 312 -22.38 6.94 -3.50
N GLU A 313 -22.87 6.63 -4.71
CA GLU A 313 -23.45 5.32 -5.04
C GLU A 313 -22.41 4.19 -4.97
N ILE A 314 -21.17 4.44 -5.42
CA ILE A 314 -20.08 3.47 -5.33
C ILE A 314 -19.73 3.17 -3.86
N VAL A 315 -19.59 4.22 -3.04
CA VAL A 315 -19.28 4.11 -1.61
C VAL A 315 -20.35 3.29 -0.90
N GLU A 316 -21.63 3.56 -1.17
CA GLU A 316 -22.74 2.84 -0.56
C GLU A 316 -22.80 1.37 -1.03
N THR A 317 -22.65 1.14 -2.33
CA THR A 317 -22.79 -0.20 -2.93
C THR A 317 -21.64 -1.13 -2.55
N TYR A 318 -20.41 -0.63 -2.59
CA TYR A 318 -19.19 -1.45 -2.45
C TYR A 318 -18.49 -1.28 -1.10
N ARG A 319 -19.07 -0.47 -0.20
CA ARG A 319 -18.60 -0.25 1.18
C ARG A 319 -17.11 0.09 1.26
N VAL A 320 -16.70 1.01 0.40
CA VAL A 320 -15.35 1.58 0.31
C VAL A 320 -15.38 3.04 0.70
N GLY A 321 -14.26 3.60 1.18
CA GLY A 321 -14.17 5.04 1.44
C GLY A 321 -14.10 5.82 0.12
N PRO A 322 -14.68 7.04 0.02
CA PRO A 322 -14.57 7.85 -1.19
C PRO A 322 -13.11 8.21 -1.54
N GLY A 323 -12.24 8.40 -0.55
CA GLY A 323 -10.81 8.58 -0.79
C GLY A 323 -10.11 7.31 -1.32
N ASP A 324 -10.62 6.13 -0.96
CA ASP A 324 -10.09 4.86 -1.47
C ASP A 324 -10.48 4.68 -2.94
N VAL A 325 -11.72 5.05 -3.32
CA VAL A 325 -12.16 5.07 -4.73
C VAL A 325 -11.25 5.96 -5.59
N GLU A 326 -11.00 7.20 -5.15
CA GLU A 326 -10.10 8.13 -5.85
C GLU A 326 -8.70 7.51 -6.02
N SER A 327 -8.13 6.93 -4.94
CA SER A 327 -6.84 6.25 -4.98
C SER A 327 -6.81 5.03 -5.92
N HIS A 328 -7.88 4.22 -5.94
CA HIS A 328 -7.99 3.08 -6.84
C HIS A 328 -8.06 3.53 -8.30
N VAL A 329 -8.81 4.58 -8.62
CA VAL A 329 -8.90 5.14 -9.97
C VAL A 329 -7.54 5.65 -10.44
N GLU A 330 -6.83 6.42 -9.61
CA GLU A 330 -5.50 6.94 -9.94
C GLU A 330 -4.48 5.82 -10.20
N ARG A 331 -4.44 4.79 -9.34
CA ARG A 331 -3.53 3.64 -9.51
C ARG A 331 -3.89 2.80 -10.71
N ALA A 332 -5.18 2.49 -10.91
CA ALA A 332 -5.62 1.72 -12.06
C ALA A 332 -5.29 2.44 -13.37
N ARG A 333 -5.48 3.76 -13.42
CA ARG A 333 -5.06 4.56 -14.58
C ARG A 333 -3.56 4.43 -14.83
N TRP A 334 -2.72 4.64 -13.82
CA TRP A 334 -1.27 4.45 -13.96
C TRP A 334 -0.89 3.04 -14.46
N LEU A 335 -1.48 1.99 -13.88
CA LEU A 335 -1.20 0.60 -14.26
C LEU A 335 -1.71 0.24 -15.66
N LEU A 336 -2.87 0.75 -16.07
CA LEU A 336 -3.38 0.60 -17.44
C LEU A 336 -2.44 1.27 -18.44
N GLY A 337 -1.90 2.45 -18.12
CA GLY A 337 -0.88 3.11 -18.93
C GLY A 337 0.42 2.32 -19.02
N ALA A 338 0.86 1.72 -17.92
CA ALA A 338 2.04 0.85 -17.90
C ALA A 338 1.83 -0.42 -18.75
N ALA A 339 0.66 -1.05 -18.65
CA ALA A 339 0.28 -2.21 -19.45
C ALA A 339 0.18 -1.89 -20.95
N ASP A 340 -0.28 -0.69 -21.31
CA ASP A 340 -0.32 -0.21 -22.68
C ASP A 340 1.10 -0.02 -23.25
N ALA A 341 2.01 0.61 -22.49
CA ALA A 341 3.41 0.73 -22.87
C ALA A 341 4.11 -0.64 -23.04
N LEU A 342 3.78 -1.61 -22.19
CA LEU A 342 4.27 -2.99 -22.33
C LEU A 342 3.70 -3.68 -23.57
N THR A 343 2.44 -3.43 -23.91
CA THR A 343 1.81 -3.94 -25.13
C THR A 343 2.55 -3.44 -26.38
N GLU A 344 2.89 -2.16 -26.43
CA GLU A 344 3.73 -1.58 -27.50
C GLU A 344 5.13 -2.21 -27.54
N THR A 345 5.75 -2.39 -26.37
CA THR A 345 7.09 -3.00 -26.23
C THR A 345 7.12 -4.45 -26.74
N LEU A 346 6.06 -5.21 -26.50
CA LEU A 346 5.90 -6.59 -26.95
C LEU A 346 5.46 -6.69 -28.42
N GLY A 347 5.05 -5.58 -29.05
CA GLY A 347 4.54 -5.57 -30.42
C GLY A 347 3.19 -6.30 -30.59
N VAL A 348 2.40 -6.38 -29.52
CA VAL A 348 1.10 -7.06 -29.52
C VAL A 348 0.01 -6.06 -29.87
N ASN A 349 -0.93 -6.43 -30.75
CA ASN A 349 -2.02 -5.55 -31.16
C ASN A 349 -3.23 -5.69 -30.22
N ILE A 350 -3.14 -5.07 -29.04
CA ILE A 350 -4.22 -5.00 -28.04
C ILE A 350 -4.45 -3.53 -27.69
N ASP A 351 -5.71 -3.07 -27.73
CA ASP A 351 -6.07 -1.67 -27.44
C ASP A 351 -6.93 -1.50 -26.18
N ILE A 352 -7.23 -2.60 -25.46
CA ILE A 352 -8.13 -2.55 -24.30
C ILE A 352 -7.52 -1.82 -23.10
N PHE A 353 -6.19 -1.83 -22.96
CA PHE A 353 -5.47 -1.09 -21.90
C PHE A 353 -5.55 0.42 -22.15
N ALA A 354 -5.20 0.90 -23.35
CA ALA A 354 -5.42 2.28 -23.79
C ALA A 354 -6.89 2.73 -23.63
N LYS A 355 -7.85 1.89 -24.03
CA LYS A 355 -9.29 2.18 -23.87
C LYS A 355 -9.66 2.33 -22.40
N GLY A 356 -9.22 1.41 -21.54
CA GLY A 356 -9.44 1.50 -20.09
C GLY A 356 -8.84 2.77 -19.50
N HIS A 357 -7.60 3.11 -19.89
CA HIS A 357 -6.92 4.32 -19.44
C HIS A 357 -7.67 5.61 -19.83
N MET A 358 -8.30 5.65 -21.01
CA MET A 358 -9.10 6.81 -21.44
C MET A 358 -10.47 6.89 -20.75
N GLN A 359 -11.00 5.76 -20.28
CA GLN A 359 -12.31 5.70 -19.62
C GLN A 359 -12.26 6.07 -18.13
N LEU A 360 -11.09 5.95 -17.51
CA LEU A 360 -10.81 6.41 -16.14
C LEU A 360 -10.21 7.83 -16.14
#